data_AF-A0A3P7P100-F1
#
_entry.id   AF-A0A3P7P100-F1
#
_cell.length_a   1.000
_cell.length_b   1.000
_cell.length_c   1.000
_cell.angle_alpha   90.00
_cell.angle_beta   90.00
_cell.angle_gamma   90.00
#
_symmetry.space_group_name_H-M   'P 1'
#
loop_
_entity.id
_entity.type
_entity.pdbx_description
1 polymer ?
#
loop_
_entity_poly.entity_id
_entity_poly.type
_entity_poly.pdbx_seq_one_letter_code
_entity_poly.pdbx_strand_id
1 'polypeptide(L)'
;MNCSQVPVTLVDKQHARCGLCNAVVSLNRKFEKPQPGLGKPLSIQDFAVIDATLDRAANLQCIWCGMFMSSDTMAMHFSEVHPDDVEVPKCNLCLQELVINARLQEKFADEFDVSMPDEHHFKCGKYGTMHTSEARLHAAIEKRMKMREGDVEDDFEDEDVEKNEVVEASRNDSS
;
A
#
# COMPACT_ATOMS: atom_id res chain seq x y z
N MET A 1 -14.76 -20.01 7.19
CA MET A 1 -14.24 -19.31 6.00
C MET A 1 -15.32 -18.37 5.52
N ASN A 2 -15.27 -17.11 5.96
CA ASN A 2 -16.32 -16.14 5.71
C ASN A 2 -15.62 -14.85 5.27
N CYS A 3 -15.05 -14.83 4.06
CA CYS A 3 -14.73 -13.57 3.41
C CYS A 3 -16.02 -12.77 3.32
N SER A 4 -16.10 -11.63 3.99
CA SER A 4 -17.26 -10.73 3.91
C SER A 4 -17.39 -10.27 2.45
N GLN A 5 -18.28 -10.92 1.70
CA GLN A 5 -18.56 -10.57 0.33
C GLN A 5 -19.23 -9.20 0.32
N VAL A 6 -18.51 -8.18 -0.15
CA VAL A 6 -19.09 -6.85 -0.35
C VAL A 6 -19.99 -6.90 -1.57
N PRO A 7 -21.28 -6.59 -1.46
CA PRO A 7 -22.17 -6.56 -2.61
C PRO A 7 -21.69 -5.48 -3.58
N VAL A 8 -21.48 -5.83 -4.85
CA VAL A 8 -21.13 -4.87 -5.90
C VAL A 8 -22.09 -5.02 -7.06
N THR A 9 -22.37 -3.90 -7.74
CA THR A 9 -23.16 -3.89 -8.97
C THR A 9 -22.29 -3.38 -10.10
N LEU A 10 -22.09 -4.18 -11.15
CA LEU A 10 -21.41 -3.72 -12.35
C LEU A 10 -22.19 -2.54 -12.96
N VAL A 11 -21.51 -1.40 -13.09
CA VAL A 11 -22.04 -0.21 -13.76
C VAL A 11 -21.79 -0.35 -15.26
N ASP A 12 -20.60 -0.78 -15.65
CA ASP A 12 -20.20 -1.09 -17.02
C ASP A 12 -19.09 -2.15 -17.03
N LYS A 13 -18.44 -2.38 -18.17
CA LYS A 13 -17.37 -3.40 -18.31
C LYS A 13 -16.10 -3.09 -17.54
N GLN A 14 -15.93 -1.86 -17.05
CA GLN A 14 -14.73 -1.36 -16.39
C GLN A 14 -15.01 -0.84 -14.98
N HIS A 15 -16.26 -0.68 -14.56
CA HIS A 15 -16.60 -0.10 -13.27
C HIS A 15 -17.62 -0.93 -12.49
N ALA A 16 -17.41 -1.04 -11.18
CA ALA A 16 -18.38 -1.60 -10.25
C ALA A 16 -18.75 -0.58 -9.18
N ARG A 17 -20.02 -0.55 -8.81
CA ARG A 17 -20.55 0.23 -7.69
C ARG A 17 -20.50 -0.62 -6.43
N CYS A 18 -19.88 -0.08 -5.38
CA CYS A 18 -19.92 -0.65 -4.04
C CYS A 18 -21.34 -0.52 -3.46
N GLY A 19 -21.95 -1.63 -3.06
CA GLY A 19 -23.29 -1.68 -2.47
C GLY A 19 -23.36 -1.23 -1.01
N LEU A 20 -22.22 -0.93 -0.38
CA LEU A 20 -22.17 -0.41 0.99
C LEU A 20 -22.13 1.12 1.03
N CYS A 21 -21.38 1.75 0.13
CA CYS A 21 -21.17 3.21 0.12
C CYS A 21 -21.57 3.90 -1.20
N ASN A 22 -22.07 3.16 -2.18
CA ASN A 22 -22.41 3.64 -3.52
C ASN A 22 -21.24 4.21 -4.34
N ALA A 23 -19.99 4.11 -3.86
CA ALA A 23 -18.82 4.52 -4.61
C ALA A 23 -18.65 3.66 -5.87
N VAL A 24 -18.26 4.28 -6.99
CA VAL A 24 -17.94 3.58 -8.24
C VAL A 24 -16.42 3.38 -8.30
N VAL A 25 -15.98 2.13 -8.40
CA VAL A 25 -14.59 1.71 -8.44
C VAL A 25 -14.26 1.08 -9.80
N SER A 26 -13.12 1.46 -10.36
CA SER A 26 -12.63 0.91 -11.62
C SER A 26 -12.07 -0.50 -11.39
N LEU A 27 -12.64 -1.48 -12.08
CA LEU A 27 -12.32 -2.91 -12.01
C LEU A 27 -10.98 -3.27 -12.69
N ASN A 28 -10.41 -2.35 -13.48
CA ASN A 28 -9.17 -2.56 -14.22
C ASN A 28 -8.15 -1.43 -13.97
N ARG A 29 -7.56 -1.38 -12.78
CA ARG A 29 -6.44 -0.44 -12.49
C ARG A 29 -5.18 -0.66 -13.34
N LYS A 30 -5.09 -1.74 -14.14
CA LYS A 30 -3.93 -2.04 -15.00
C LYS A 30 -3.99 -1.43 -16.41
N PHE A 31 -5.11 -0.83 -16.84
CA PHE A 31 -5.29 -0.38 -18.23
C PHE A 31 -6.04 0.95 -18.42
N GLU A 32 -6.16 1.80 -17.40
CA GLU A 32 -6.60 3.17 -17.63
C GLU A 32 -5.45 3.92 -18.33
N LYS A 33 -5.60 4.14 -19.64
CA LYS A 33 -4.85 5.17 -20.35
C LYS A 33 -5.15 6.50 -19.65
N PRO A 34 -4.16 7.39 -19.45
CA PRO A 34 -4.40 8.73 -18.94
C PRO A 34 -5.54 9.36 -19.75
N GLN A 35 -6.61 9.80 -19.08
CA GLN A 35 -7.66 10.53 -19.77
C GLN A 35 -7.08 11.89 -20.20
N PRO A 36 -7.25 12.32 -21.46
CA PRO A 36 -6.76 13.63 -21.89
C PRO A 36 -7.40 14.73 -21.02
N GLY A 37 -6.57 15.46 -20.28
CA GLY A 37 -7.01 16.52 -19.37
C GLY A 37 -7.22 16.12 -17.91
N LEU A 38 -6.92 14.86 -17.54
CA LEU A 38 -6.84 14.42 -16.15
C LEU A 38 -5.37 14.04 -15.89
N GLY A 39 -4.73 14.69 -14.91
CA GLY A 39 -3.32 14.46 -14.56
C GLY A 39 -3.01 12.97 -14.31
N LYS A 40 -1.72 12.60 -14.34
CA LYS A 40 -1.34 11.22 -13.99
C LYS A 40 -1.71 10.92 -12.53
N PRO A 41 -2.03 9.68 -12.14
CA PRO A 41 -2.26 9.39 -10.73
C PRO A 41 -0.99 9.69 -9.92
N LEU A 42 -1.16 10.30 -8.74
CA LEU A 42 -0.05 10.54 -7.82
C LEU A 42 0.68 9.22 -7.51
N SER A 43 2.00 9.24 -7.65
CA SER A 43 2.85 8.07 -7.50
C SER A 43 4.01 8.34 -6.56
N ILE A 44 4.70 7.27 -6.15
CA ILE A 44 5.92 7.31 -5.34
C ILE A 44 7.08 8.07 -6.02
N GLN A 45 6.97 8.37 -7.32
CA GLN A 45 7.98 9.11 -8.08
C GLN A 45 7.77 10.63 -8.06
N ASP A 46 6.68 11.09 -7.45
CA ASP A 46 6.31 12.51 -7.41
C ASP A 46 6.79 13.22 -6.13
N PHE A 47 7.20 12.44 -5.13
CA PHE A 47 7.78 12.93 -3.89
C PHE A 47 8.96 12.05 -3.46
N ALA A 48 9.87 12.61 -2.66
CA ALA A 48 10.98 11.89 -2.05
C ALA A 48 10.73 11.70 -0.56
N VAL A 49 11.13 10.54 -0.02
CA VAL A 49 11.16 10.30 1.42
C VAL A 49 12.52 10.77 1.94
N ILE A 50 12.51 11.81 2.78
CA ILE A 50 13.74 12.39 3.34
C ILE A 50 14.22 11.61 4.55
N ASP A 51 13.28 11.06 5.30
CA ASP A 51 13.56 10.23 6.47
C ASP A 51 12.49 9.13 6.57
N ALA A 52 12.92 7.87 6.52
CA ALA A 52 12.04 6.71 6.58
C ALA A 52 11.61 6.35 8.02
N THR A 53 11.99 7.15 9.02
CA THR A 53 11.53 7.00 10.41
C THR A 53 10.04 7.37 10.54
N LEU A 54 9.32 6.60 11.36
CA LEU A 54 7.86 6.68 11.50
C LEU A 54 7.37 7.86 12.35
N ASP A 55 8.26 8.49 13.11
CA ASP A 55 7.94 9.52 14.12
C ASP A 55 8.06 10.96 13.63
N ARG A 56 8.58 11.19 12.41
CA ARG A 56 8.79 12.54 11.89
C ARG A 56 7.59 13.08 11.12
N ALA A 57 7.12 14.25 11.55
CA ALA A 57 5.96 14.93 10.97
C ALA A 57 6.20 15.43 9.53
N ALA A 58 7.40 15.90 9.16
CA ALA A 58 7.69 16.41 7.81
C ALA A 58 8.82 15.59 7.16
N ASN A 59 8.48 14.40 6.67
CA ASN A 59 9.45 13.47 6.09
C ASN A 59 9.33 13.28 4.58
N LEU A 60 8.48 14.05 3.90
CA LEU A 60 8.31 14.01 2.46
C LEU A 60 8.76 15.33 1.82
N GLN A 61 9.30 15.26 0.61
CA GLN A 61 9.63 16.43 -0.20
C GLN A 61 9.00 16.31 -1.58
N CYS A 62 8.29 17.35 -2.03
CA CYS A 62 7.83 17.45 -3.41
C CYS A 62 9.03 17.48 -4.34
N ILE A 63 9.13 16.57 -5.31
CA ILE A 63 10.24 16.56 -6.26
C ILE A 63 10.17 17.76 -7.22
N TRP A 64 8.99 18.32 -7.42
CA TRP A 64 8.77 19.34 -8.44
C TRP A 64 9.03 20.76 -7.94
N CYS A 65 8.70 21.05 -6.68
CA CYS A 65 8.88 22.39 -6.11
C CYS A 65 9.80 22.42 -4.88
N GLY A 66 10.29 21.26 -4.42
CA GLY A 66 11.20 21.15 -3.28
C GLY A 66 10.56 21.42 -1.91
N MET A 67 9.24 21.60 -1.82
CA MET A 67 8.55 21.86 -0.56
C MET A 67 8.54 20.61 0.33
N PHE A 68 8.92 20.79 1.59
CA PHE A 68 8.80 19.76 2.62
C PHE A 68 7.36 19.70 3.14
N MET A 69 6.85 18.49 3.32
CA MET A 69 5.48 18.25 3.77
C MET A 69 5.37 16.98 4.62
N SER A 70 4.24 16.83 5.30
CA SER A 70 3.83 15.63 6.01
C SER A 70 2.99 14.71 5.11
N SER A 71 2.82 13.45 5.52
CA SER A 71 1.83 12.54 4.90
C SER A 71 0.43 13.16 4.86
N ASP A 72 0.04 13.85 5.94
CA ASP A 72 -1.31 14.40 6.11
C ASP A 72 -1.55 15.64 5.23
N THR A 73 -0.49 16.39 4.94
CA THR A 73 -0.55 17.61 4.11
C THR A 73 -0.26 17.34 2.64
N MET A 74 0.18 16.13 2.29
CA MET A 74 0.56 15.76 0.93
C MET A 74 -0.60 15.91 -0.06
N ALA A 75 -1.79 15.47 0.31
CA ALA A 75 -2.96 15.57 -0.55
C ALA A 75 -3.30 17.03 -0.88
N MET A 76 -3.30 17.91 0.13
CA MET A 76 -3.56 19.33 -0.03
C MET A 76 -2.49 19.98 -0.93
N HIS A 77 -1.21 19.70 -0.67
CA HIS A 77 -0.11 20.23 -1.46
C HIS A 77 -0.27 19.94 -2.96
N PHE A 78 -0.43 18.67 -3.34
CA PHE A 78 -0.55 18.30 -4.74
C PHE A 78 -1.84 18.82 -5.38
N SER A 79 -2.95 18.90 -4.63
CA SER A 79 -4.21 19.42 -5.15
C SER A 79 -4.22 20.93 -5.39
N GLU A 80 -3.42 21.70 -4.64
CA GLU A 80 -3.39 23.17 -4.73
C GLU A 80 -2.22 23.70 -5.57
N VAL A 81 -1.06 23.07 -5.45
CA VAL A 81 0.18 23.52 -6.11
C VAL A 81 0.38 22.86 -7.47
N HIS A 82 -0.13 21.64 -7.63
CA HIS A 82 0.11 20.78 -8.79
C HIS A 82 -1.17 20.15 -9.41
N PRO A 83 -2.29 20.90 -9.54
CA PRO A 83 -3.57 20.34 -10.03
C PRO A 83 -3.52 19.94 -11.51
N ASP A 84 -2.67 20.63 -12.28
CA ASP A 84 -2.33 20.40 -13.70
C ASP A 84 -1.90 18.96 -14.04
N ASP A 85 -1.13 18.40 -13.12
CA ASP A 85 -0.16 17.38 -13.46
C ASP A 85 -0.44 16.05 -12.77
N VAL A 86 -0.99 16.10 -11.55
CA VAL A 86 -1.29 14.90 -10.74
C VAL A 86 -2.72 14.86 -10.24
N GLU A 87 -3.32 13.68 -10.32
CA GLU A 87 -4.56 13.37 -9.64
C GLU A 87 -4.28 12.73 -8.27
N VAL A 88 -4.71 13.41 -7.21
CA VAL A 88 -4.52 12.98 -5.83
C VAL A 88 -5.60 11.95 -5.43
N PRO A 89 -5.22 10.79 -4.85
CA PRO A 89 -6.17 9.84 -4.29
C PRO A 89 -7.09 10.49 -3.26
N LYS A 90 -8.41 10.39 -3.47
CA LYS A 90 -9.42 10.91 -2.53
C LYS A 90 -9.62 10.03 -1.29
N CYS A 91 -9.06 8.82 -1.30
CA CYS A 91 -9.15 7.85 -0.20
C CYS A 91 -7.92 7.97 0.69
N ASN A 92 -8.13 8.20 1.99
CA ASN A 92 -7.04 8.30 2.96
C ASN A 92 -6.21 6.99 3.04
N LEU A 93 -6.86 5.83 2.98
CA LEU A 93 -6.15 4.53 2.98
C LEU A 93 -5.22 4.40 1.76
N CYS A 94 -5.66 4.80 0.56
CA CYS A 94 -4.81 4.75 -0.63
C CYS A 94 -3.63 5.73 -0.56
N LEU A 95 -3.84 6.89 0.08
CA LEU A 95 -2.76 7.84 0.32
C LEU A 95 -1.74 7.28 1.30
N GLN A 96 -2.21 6.65 2.39
CA GLN A 96 -1.35 5.98 3.37
C GLN A 96 -0.58 4.81 2.75
N GLU A 97 -1.24 3.95 1.96
CA GLU A 97 -0.59 2.88 1.19
C GLU A 97 0.55 3.42 0.32
N LEU A 98 0.34 4.56 -0.35
CA LEU A 98 1.35 5.18 -1.19
C LEU A 98 2.57 5.62 -0.38
N VAL A 99 2.34 6.29 0.75
CA VAL A 99 3.40 6.76 1.65
C VAL A 99 4.17 5.59 2.27
N ILE A 100 3.48 4.55 2.72
CA ILE A 100 4.10 3.37 3.34
C ILE A 100 4.99 2.65 2.33
N ASN A 101 4.49 2.41 1.11
CA ASN A 101 5.30 1.78 0.07
C ASN A 101 6.52 2.63 -0.30
N ALA A 102 6.37 3.95 -0.41
CA ALA A 102 7.50 4.84 -0.66
C ALA A 102 8.55 4.76 0.46
N ARG A 103 8.13 4.75 1.73
CA ARG A 103 9.04 4.62 2.89
C ARG A 103 9.79 3.30 2.90
N LEU A 104 9.10 2.20 2.64
CA LEU A 104 9.71 0.87 2.60
C LEU A 104 10.68 0.73 1.43
N GLN A 105 10.32 1.29 0.27
CA GLN A 105 11.19 1.30 -0.90
C GLN A 105 12.44 2.13 -0.67
N GLU A 106 12.33 3.30 -0.02
CA GLU A 106 13.48 4.10 0.37
C GLU A 106 14.37 3.35 1.38
N LYS A 107 13.78 2.75 2.41
CA LYS A 107 14.52 2.10 3.50
C LYS A 107 15.23 0.81 3.05
N PHE A 108 14.60 0.01 2.21
CA PHE A 108 15.06 -1.34 1.89
C PHE A 108 15.44 -1.54 0.41
N ALA A 109 15.30 -0.50 -0.43
CA ALA A 109 15.52 -0.56 -1.87
C ALA A 109 14.72 -1.67 -2.56
N ASP A 110 13.51 -1.96 -2.07
CA ASP A 110 12.70 -3.10 -2.49
C ASP A 110 11.19 -2.79 -2.42
N GLU A 111 10.39 -3.45 -3.27
CA GLU A 111 8.95 -3.28 -3.35
C GLU A 111 8.24 -4.36 -2.53
N PHE A 112 7.34 -3.97 -1.63
CA PHE A 112 6.64 -4.89 -0.71
C PHE A 112 5.15 -5.08 -1.00
N ASP A 113 4.62 -4.33 -1.96
CA ASP A 113 3.20 -4.34 -2.35
C ASP A 113 2.27 -4.23 -1.14
N VAL A 114 2.52 -3.24 -0.27
CA VAL A 114 1.70 -3.03 0.93
C VAL A 114 0.34 -2.50 0.55
N SER A 115 -0.69 -3.11 1.12
CA SER A 115 -2.09 -2.68 0.99
C SER A 115 -2.75 -2.60 2.38
N MET A 116 -3.70 -1.67 2.52
CA MET A 116 -4.48 -1.44 3.73
C MET A 116 -5.95 -1.79 3.45
N PRO A 117 -6.40 -3.02 3.79
CA PRO A 117 -7.81 -3.38 3.65
C PRO A 117 -8.73 -2.51 4.54
N ASP A 118 -8.22 -2.05 5.69
CA ASP A 118 -8.88 -1.12 6.60
C ASP A 118 -7.84 -0.30 7.38
N GLU A 119 -8.30 0.57 8.29
CA GLU A 119 -7.45 1.47 9.09
C GLU A 119 -6.53 0.77 10.10
N HIS A 120 -6.79 -0.50 10.41
CA HIS A 120 -6.11 -1.26 11.46
C HIS A 120 -5.22 -2.37 10.91
N HIS A 121 -5.42 -2.78 9.66
CA HIS A 121 -4.71 -3.90 9.07
C HIS A 121 -3.82 -3.48 7.90
N PHE A 122 -2.61 -4.01 7.89
CA PHE A 122 -1.59 -3.76 6.89
C PHE A 122 -1.15 -5.09 6.30
N LYS A 123 -1.39 -5.28 5.01
CA LYS A 123 -1.04 -6.51 4.29
C LYS A 123 0.23 -6.28 3.48
N CYS A 124 1.27 -7.05 3.74
CA CYS A 124 2.47 -7.09 2.91
C CYS A 124 2.26 -8.08 1.76
N GLY A 125 2.11 -7.60 0.52
CA GLY A 125 1.89 -8.44 -0.65
C GLY A 125 3.06 -9.38 -0.93
N LYS A 126 4.30 -8.89 -0.82
CA LYS A 126 5.52 -9.68 -1.06
C LYS A 126 5.65 -10.90 -0.16
N TYR A 127 5.21 -10.77 1.09
CA TYR A 127 5.41 -11.77 2.13
C TYR A 127 4.14 -12.53 2.51
N GLY A 128 2.99 -12.12 1.99
CA GLY A 128 1.69 -12.70 2.32
C GLY A 128 1.31 -12.56 3.80
N THR A 129 1.88 -11.59 4.52
CA THR A 129 1.63 -11.38 5.96
C THR A 129 0.67 -10.22 6.19
N MET A 130 0.04 -10.22 7.36
CA MET A 130 -0.85 -9.17 7.84
C MET A 130 -0.39 -8.68 9.21
N HIS A 131 -0.49 -7.37 9.44
CA HIS A 131 -0.02 -6.70 10.64
C HIS A 131 -1.06 -5.70 11.12
N THR A 132 -1.10 -5.44 12.43
CA THR A 132 -2.07 -4.53 13.06
C THR A 132 -1.56 -3.09 13.20
N SER A 133 -0.33 -2.81 12.78
CA SER A 133 0.26 -1.47 12.81
C SER A 133 1.40 -1.35 11.80
N GLU A 134 1.65 -0.13 11.31
CA GLU A 134 2.80 0.19 10.44
C GLU A 134 4.12 -0.16 11.13
N ALA A 135 4.24 0.08 12.44
CA ALA A 135 5.44 -0.27 13.21
C ALA A 135 5.74 -1.78 13.22
N ARG A 136 4.72 -2.62 13.39
CA ARG A 136 4.87 -4.09 13.34
C ARG A 136 5.25 -4.56 11.94
N LEU A 137 4.60 -4.02 10.91
CA LEU A 137 4.94 -4.30 9.52
C LEU A 137 6.42 -3.98 9.24
N HIS A 138 6.88 -2.79 9.63
CA HIS A 138 8.27 -2.38 9.45
C HIS A 138 9.25 -3.29 10.19
N ALA A 139 8.96 -3.65 11.45
CA ALA A 139 9.80 -4.55 12.23
C ALA A 139 9.87 -5.96 11.62
N ALA A 140 8.74 -6.50 11.17
CA ALA A 140 8.67 -7.81 10.53
C ALA A 140 9.45 -7.86 9.20
N ILE A 141 9.36 -6.79 8.39
CA ILE A 141 10.16 -6.67 7.16
C ILE A 141 11.64 -6.58 7.51
N GLU A 142 12.00 -5.75 8.49
CA GLU A 142 13.40 -5.58 8.90
C GLU A 142 14.03 -6.88 9.41
N LYS A 143 13.30 -7.66 10.24
CA LYS A 143 13.74 -8.99 10.71
C LYS A 143 14.02 -9.92 9.53
N ARG A 144 13.14 -9.93 8.52
CA ARG A 144 13.31 -10.77 7.32
C ARG A 144 14.47 -10.35 6.43
N MET A 145 14.72 -9.05 6.30
CA MET A 145 15.86 -8.54 5.52
C MET A 145 17.19 -8.90 6.19
N LYS A 146 17.30 -8.76 7.53
CA LYS A 146 18.49 -9.18 8.29
C LYS A 146 18.77 -10.69 8.19
N MET A 147 17.73 -11.52 8.29
CA MET A 147 17.84 -12.97 8.09
C MET A 147 18.34 -13.34 6.68
N ARG A 148 17.95 -12.57 5.65
CA ARG A 148 18.42 -12.77 4.28
C ARG A 148 19.89 -12.37 4.09
N GLU A 149 20.34 -11.35 4.81
CA GLU A 149 21.73 -10.86 4.79
C GLU A 149 22.67 -11.71 5.67
N GLY A 150 22.12 -12.65 6.46
CA GLY A 150 22.89 -13.59 7.28
C GLY A 150 23.28 -13.07 8.66
N ASP A 151 22.72 -11.92 9.08
CA ASP A 151 22.99 -11.31 10.37
C ASP A 151 21.88 -11.64 11.39
N VAL A 152 22.22 -12.52 12.35
CA VAL A 152 21.63 -12.77 13.68
C VAL A 152 20.64 -13.95 13.87
N GLU A 153 20.89 -14.68 14.97
CA GLU A 153 20.12 -15.78 15.58
C GLU A 153 18.80 -15.29 16.21
N ASP A 154 17.77 -16.12 16.10
CA ASP A 154 16.38 -15.87 16.45
C ASP A 154 16.18 -15.74 17.97
N ASP A 155 15.71 -14.58 18.42
CA ASP A 155 15.08 -14.43 19.74
C ASP A 155 14.00 -13.33 19.65
N PHE A 156 12.83 -13.67 19.09
CA PHE A 156 11.57 -12.95 19.34
C PHE A 156 10.40 -13.80 18.83
N GLU A 157 9.63 -14.34 19.77
CA GLU A 157 8.33 -14.96 19.53
C GLU A 157 7.31 -13.85 19.22
N ASP A 158 6.86 -13.77 17.97
CA ASP A 158 5.79 -12.87 17.54
C ASP A 158 4.48 -13.68 17.51
N GLU A 159 3.65 -13.56 18.55
CA GLU A 159 2.41 -14.35 18.73
C GLU A 159 1.27 -13.95 17.78
N ASP A 160 1.40 -12.86 17.01
CA ASP A 160 0.29 -12.28 16.23
C ASP A 160 0.45 -12.36 14.70
N VAL A 161 1.46 -13.07 14.18
CA VAL A 161 1.61 -13.25 12.72
C VAL A 161 0.71 -14.40 12.25
N GLU A 162 -0.52 -14.10 11.86
CA GLU A 162 -1.36 -15.07 11.16
C GLU A 162 -0.75 -15.39 9.79
N LYS A 163 -0.05 -16.53 9.70
CA LYS A 163 0.34 -17.15 8.43
C LYS A 163 -0.92 -17.73 7.79
N ASN A 164 -1.35 -17.18 6.66
CA ASN A 164 -2.32 -17.86 5.81
C ASN A 164 -1.64 -19.08 5.18
N GLU A 165 -1.76 -20.25 5.81
CA GLU A 165 -1.42 -21.52 5.20
C GLU A 165 -2.46 -21.83 4.10
N VAL A 166 -2.01 -21.81 2.85
CA VAL A 166 -2.80 -22.35 1.74
C VAL A 166 -2.64 -23.87 1.81
N VAL A 167 -3.64 -24.55 2.37
CA VAL A 167 -3.67 -26.02 2.44
C VAL A 167 -4.56 -26.59 1.33
N GLU A 168 -4.07 -27.70 0.75
CA GLU A 168 -4.78 -28.78 0.03
C GLU A 168 -4.86 -28.70 -1.51
N ALA A 169 -4.60 -29.76 -2.28
CA ALA A 169 -4.19 -31.13 -1.96
C ALA A 169 -3.59 -31.81 -3.21
N SER A 170 -2.49 -32.52 -3.03
CA SER A 170 -2.06 -33.57 -3.95
C SER A 170 -2.97 -34.78 -3.75
N ARG A 171 -3.73 -35.17 -4.78
CA ARG A 171 -4.24 -36.54 -4.92
C ARG A 171 -3.50 -37.21 -6.05
N ASN A 172 -2.54 -38.04 -5.67
CA ASN A 172 -2.07 -39.15 -6.50
C ASN A 172 -3.23 -40.15 -6.61
N ASP A 173 -3.55 -40.58 -7.83
CA ASP A 173 -4.12 -41.89 -8.04
C ASP A 173 -3.42 -42.50 -9.26
N SER A 174 -2.53 -43.46 -8.97
CA SER A 174 -1.96 -44.38 -9.93
C SER A 174 -2.45 -45.77 -9.52
N SER A 175 -3.36 -46.36 -10.30
CA SER A 175 -3.43 -47.80 -10.60
C SER A 175 -4.41 -48.04 -11.74
#